data_AF-A0A177NR95-F1
#
_entry.id   AF-A0A177NR95-F1
#
_cell.length_a   1.000
_cell.length_b   1.000
_cell.length_c   1.000
_cell.angle_alpha   90.00
_cell.angle_beta   90.00
_cell.angle_gamma   90.00
#
_symmetry.space_group_name_H-M   'P 1'
#
loop_
_entity.id
_entity.type
_entity.pdbx_description
1 polymer ?
#
loop_
_entity_poly.entity_id
_entity_poly.type
_entity_poly.pdbx_seq_one_letter_code
_entity_poly.pdbx_strand_id
1 'polypeptide(L)'
;MASGKIRVINSATGLAAGAGSQQNSRASVDTAASLGDTFKLYNNDGTPYTSAGTSKLSVGIDGILEGTTDSAISLNISIGVYKPGYFDAFAAGEDPSALSIGYASTGFLSATDVLPEELSLDFNVAPDSSFEWYVSVFSTMNFEQADDEHIFGNVDLGHTISINFESPENTYFASASGLFPGSVAMAPVPLPPSFLMLGLGLASLVGISRRRS
;
A
#
# COMPACT_ATOMS: atom_id res chain seq x y z
N MET A 1 -17.51 10.28 -0.87
CA MET A 1 -16.65 9.10 -0.66
C MET A 1 -15.67 9.01 -1.81
N ALA A 2 -14.41 8.80 -1.48
CA ALA A 2 -13.26 8.86 -2.37
C ALA A 2 -12.62 7.47 -2.45
N SER A 3 -12.39 6.90 -3.65
CA SER A 3 -11.97 5.49 -3.79
C SER A 3 -10.78 5.24 -4.72
N GLY A 4 -9.71 4.60 -4.23
CA GLY A 4 -8.55 4.14 -5.01
C GLY A 4 -8.55 2.63 -5.26
N LYS A 5 -7.73 2.13 -6.21
CA LYS A 5 -7.67 0.69 -6.56
C LYS A 5 -6.24 0.15 -6.64
N ILE A 6 -6.00 -1.03 -6.05
CA ILE A 6 -4.75 -1.82 -6.20
C ILE A 6 -5.11 -3.25 -6.59
N ARG A 7 -4.31 -3.87 -7.48
CA ARG A 7 -4.44 -5.28 -7.84
C ARG A 7 -3.21 -6.05 -7.38
N VAL A 8 -3.41 -7.17 -6.69
CA VAL A 8 -2.35 -8.07 -6.24
C VAL A 8 -2.71 -9.48 -6.66
N ILE A 9 -1.78 -10.14 -7.36
CA ILE A 9 -1.90 -11.53 -7.76
C ILE A 9 -0.62 -12.23 -7.33
N ASN A 10 -0.74 -13.26 -6.52
CA ASN A 10 0.33 -14.18 -6.18
C ASN A 10 -0.19 -15.60 -6.42
N SER A 11 0.42 -16.35 -7.32
CA SER A 11 -0.03 -17.70 -7.66
C SER A 11 1.19 -18.57 -7.90
N ALA A 12 1.20 -19.75 -7.28
CA ALA A 12 2.26 -20.71 -7.44
C ALA A 12 1.72 -22.14 -7.40
N THR A 13 2.19 -22.96 -8.33
CA THR A 13 1.84 -24.37 -8.46
C THR A 13 3.10 -25.21 -8.34
N GLY A 14 3.11 -26.14 -7.38
CA GLY A 14 4.14 -27.17 -7.26
C GLY A 14 3.74 -28.40 -8.08
N LEU A 15 4.66 -28.94 -8.86
CA LEU A 15 4.50 -30.27 -9.44
C LEU A 15 5.01 -31.32 -8.43
N ALA A 16 4.30 -32.45 -8.35
CA ALA A 16 4.76 -33.61 -7.60
C ALA A 16 6.18 -34.00 -8.07
N ALA A 17 7.06 -34.32 -7.13
CA ALA A 17 8.38 -34.86 -7.45
C ALA A 17 8.18 -36.12 -8.31
N GLY A 18 8.74 -36.14 -9.52
CA GLY A 18 8.94 -37.41 -10.21
C GLY A 18 9.84 -38.30 -9.34
N ALA A 19 9.55 -39.61 -9.27
CA ALA A 19 10.32 -40.56 -8.48
C ALA A 19 11.83 -40.40 -8.77
N GLY A 20 12.58 -39.86 -7.81
CA GLY A 20 14.02 -39.55 -7.94
C GLY A 20 14.42 -38.07 -7.91
N SER A 21 13.47 -37.13 -7.80
CA SER A 21 13.74 -35.71 -7.51
C SER A 21 14.23 -35.56 -6.06
N GLN A 22 15.12 -34.60 -5.79
CA GLN A 22 15.60 -34.36 -4.42
C GLN A 22 14.45 -33.89 -3.52
N GLN A 23 14.07 -34.75 -2.57
CA GLN A 23 13.33 -34.39 -1.37
C GLN A 23 14.04 -33.20 -0.70
N ASN A 24 13.29 -32.16 -0.31
CA ASN A 24 13.74 -30.88 0.26
C ASN A 24 13.98 -29.71 -0.71
N SER A 25 13.37 -29.74 -1.91
CA SER A 25 13.27 -28.52 -2.71
C SER A 25 12.26 -27.57 -2.04
N ARG A 26 12.73 -26.44 -1.52
CA ARG A 26 11.89 -25.35 -1.00
C ARG A 26 11.74 -24.26 -2.05
N ALA A 27 10.51 -23.91 -2.36
CA ALA A 27 10.19 -22.75 -3.18
C ALA A 27 9.41 -21.74 -2.35
N SER A 28 9.74 -20.46 -2.50
CA SER A 28 9.04 -19.37 -1.85
C SER A 28 8.66 -18.32 -2.89
N VAL A 29 7.43 -17.82 -2.81
CA VAL A 29 6.94 -16.74 -3.66
C VAL A 29 6.34 -15.66 -2.79
N ASP A 30 7.01 -14.51 -2.77
CA ASP A 30 6.60 -13.33 -2.02
C ASP A 30 6.10 -12.25 -2.97
N THR A 31 4.94 -11.70 -2.64
CA THR A 31 4.37 -10.53 -3.32
C THR A 31 4.01 -9.49 -2.27
N ALA A 32 4.55 -8.28 -2.46
CA ALA A 32 4.19 -7.12 -1.66
C ALA A 32 3.72 -5.99 -2.57
N ALA A 33 2.64 -5.33 -2.18
CA ALA A 33 2.17 -4.11 -2.81
C ALA A 33 1.77 -3.11 -1.75
N SER A 34 2.25 -1.87 -1.88
CA SER A 34 1.87 -0.77 -1.00
C SER A 34 1.50 0.46 -1.82
N LEU A 35 0.55 1.21 -1.29
CA LEU A 35 0.19 2.55 -1.76
C LEU A 35 0.08 3.44 -0.53
N GLY A 36 0.54 4.68 -0.66
CA GLY A 36 0.33 5.68 0.36
C GLY A 36 0.33 7.07 -0.23
N ASP A 37 -0.19 8.01 0.56
CA ASP A 37 -0.25 9.42 0.19
C ASP A 37 -0.31 10.30 1.45
N THR A 38 -0.14 11.60 1.26
CA THR A 38 -0.35 12.60 2.29
C THR A 38 -1.69 13.29 2.03
N PHE A 39 -2.58 13.25 3.01
CA PHE A 39 -3.84 14.00 2.98
C PHE A 39 -3.78 15.23 3.86
N LYS A 40 -4.49 16.27 3.44
CA LYS A 40 -4.74 17.47 4.24
C LYS A 40 -6.23 17.78 4.26
N LEU A 41 -6.75 18.08 5.45
CA LEU A 41 -8.16 18.37 5.68
C LEU A 41 -8.45 19.88 5.68
N TYR A 42 -9.62 20.24 5.15
CA TYR A 42 -10.10 21.61 5.06
C TYR A 42 -11.58 21.69 5.46
N ASN A 43 -11.97 22.81 6.05
CA ASN A 43 -13.37 23.19 6.20
C ASN A 43 -13.97 23.54 4.82
N ASN A 44 -15.30 23.54 4.70
CA ASN A 44 -16.01 23.93 3.48
C ASN A 44 -15.69 25.35 2.96
N ASP A 45 -15.23 26.26 3.82
CA ASP A 45 -14.79 27.61 3.44
C ASP A 45 -13.35 27.67 2.90
N GLY A 46 -12.66 26.53 2.86
CA GLY A 46 -11.27 26.38 2.41
C GLY A 46 -10.21 26.69 3.45
N THR A 47 -10.60 27.02 4.69
CA THR A 47 -9.64 27.14 5.79
C THR A 47 -9.15 25.74 6.23
N PRO A 48 -7.91 25.62 6.76
CA PRO A 48 -7.44 24.36 7.32
C PRO A 48 -8.38 23.82 8.41
N TYR A 49 -8.60 22.51 8.41
CA TYR A 49 -9.40 21.88 9.47
C TYR A 49 -8.58 21.79 10.77
N THR A 50 -9.09 22.43 11.83
CA THR A 50 -8.40 22.55 13.13
C THR A 50 -9.22 21.97 14.30
N SER A 51 -10.34 21.31 14.00
CA SER A 51 -11.21 20.75 15.02
C SER A 51 -10.88 19.28 15.27
N ALA A 52 -11.26 18.75 16.42
CA ALA A 52 -11.24 17.31 16.63
C ALA A 52 -12.40 16.67 15.83
N GLY A 53 -12.09 15.64 15.06
CA GLY A 53 -13.07 14.86 14.31
C GLY A 53 -12.52 13.48 13.98
N THR A 54 -13.44 12.50 13.89
CA THR A 54 -13.11 11.14 13.48
C THR A 54 -13.09 11.05 11.96
N SER A 55 -12.02 10.50 11.41
CA SER A 55 -11.92 10.06 10.02
C SER A 55 -11.91 8.55 9.97
N LYS A 56 -12.35 7.98 8.84
CA LYS A 56 -12.29 6.54 8.58
C LYS A 56 -11.51 6.29 7.29
N LEU A 57 -10.55 5.37 7.36
CA LEU A 57 -9.90 4.78 6.19
C LEU A 57 -10.28 3.31 6.15
N SER A 58 -10.80 2.84 5.01
CA SER A 58 -11.15 1.44 4.83
C SER A 58 -10.64 0.86 3.53
N VAL A 59 -10.48 -0.45 3.56
CA VAL A 59 -10.04 -1.29 2.46
C VAL A 59 -11.13 -2.32 2.23
N GLY A 60 -11.88 -2.17 1.14
CA GLY A 60 -12.75 -3.21 0.65
C GLY A 60 -11.92 -4.26 -0.07
N ILE A 61 -12.13 -5.53 0.30
CA ILE A 61 -11.32 -6.65 -0.13
C ILE A 61 -12.23 -7.60 -0.92
N ASP A 62 -11.91 -7.78 -2.19
CA ASP A 62 -12.57 -8.73 -3.08
C ASP A 62 -11.50 -9.62 -3.72
N GLY A 63 -11.63 -10.93 -3.56
CA GLY A 63 -10.59 -11.87 -3.95
C GLY A 63 -10.83 -13.29 -3.46
N ILE A 64 -9.86 -14.12 -3.77
CA ILE A 64 -9.81 -15.53 -3.40
C ILE A 64 -8.48 -15.78 -2.68
N LEU A 65 -8.59 -16.40 -1.50
CA LEU A 65 -7.49 -16.96 -0.75
C LEU A 65 -7.74 -18.47 -0.67
N GLU A 66 -7.02 -19.25 -1.47
CA GLU A 66 -7.20 -20.70 -1.53
C GLU A 66 -5.86 -21.42 -1.67
N GLY A 67 -5.78 -22.62 -1.12
CA GLY A 67 -4.60 -23.46 -1.20
C GLY A 67 -4.80 -24.78 -0.48
N THR A 68 -3.84 -25.69 -0.64
CA THR A 68 -3.82 -26.91 0.18
C THR A 68 -3.42 -26.57 1.63
N THR A 69 -3.75 -27.43 2.59
CA THR A 69 -3.32 -27.22 3.98
C THR A 69 -1.80 -27.12 4.11
N ASP A 70 -1.05 -27.77 3.21
CA ASP A 70 0.42 -27.78 3.18
C ASP A 70 1.05 -26.62 2.39
N SER A 71 0.26 -25.75 1.75
CA SER A 71 0.77 -24.67 0.89
C SER A 71 1.39 -23.48 1.65
N ALA A 72 1.39 -23.53 2.99
CA ALA A 72 1.93 -22.51 3.91
C ALA A 72 1.72 -21.07 3.41
N ILE A 73 0.53 -20.79 2.89
CA ILE A 73 0.14 -19.46 2.42
C ILE A 73 -0.02 -18.55 3.63
N SER A 74 0.49 -17.33 3.52
CA SER A 74 0.24 -16.28 4.48
C SER A 74 -0.07 -14.98 3.76
N LEU A 75 -1.25 -14.41 4.01
CA LEU A 75 -1.71 -13.13 3.49
C LEU A 75 -1.89 -12.15 4.64
N ASN A 76 -1.34 -10.95 4.51
CA ASN A 76 -1.56 -9.84 5.42
C ASN A 76 -2.03 -8.62 4.64
N ILE A 77 -3.11 -8.00 5.11
CA ILE A 77 -3.57 -6.69 4.65
C ILE A 77 -3.49 -5.75 5.84
N SER A 78 -2.94 -4.56 5.63
CA SER A 78 -2.76 -3.55 6.68
C SER A 78 -3.08 -2.15 6.19
N ILE A 79 -3.59 -1.34 7.13
CA ILE A 79 -3.82 0.09 7.00
C ILE A 79 -2.98 0.76 8.08
N GLY A 80 -2.16 1.74 7.70
CA GLY A 80 -1.43 2.57 8.63
C GLY A 80 -1.73 4.04 8.40
N VAL A 81 -1.90 4.80 9.48
CA VAL A 81 -2.08 6.25 9.47
C VAL A 81 -1.06 6.88 10.42
N TYR A 82 -0.38 7.91 9.95
CA TYR A 82 0.80 8.50 10.58
C TYR A 82 0.78 10.03 10.52
N LYS A 83 1.53 10.63 11.42
CA LYS A 83 1.88 12.06 11.37
C LYS A 83 2.77 12.33 10.15
N PRO A 84 2.79 13.58 9.63
CA PRO A 84 3.69 13.97 8.55
C PRO A 84 5.16 13.67 8.87
N GLY A 85 5.91 13.26 7.85
CA GLY A 85 7.32 12.86 7.97
C GLY A 85 7.53 11.36 8.15
N TYR A 86 6.47 10.55 8.16
CA TYR A 86 6.58 9.10 8.22
C TYR A 86 7.26 8.54 6.98
N PHE A 87 6.88 8.99 5.78
CA PHE A 87 7.50 8.55 4.53
C PHE A 87 8.97 8.96 4.44
N ASP A 88 9.33 10.14 4.94
CA ASP A 88 10.72 10.60 4.99
C ASP A 88 11.55 9.73 5.95
N ALA A 89 11.05 9.47 7.16
CA ALA A 89 11.68 8.58 8.12
C ALA A 89 11.81 7.14 7.58
N PHE A 90 10.76 6.62 6.95
CA PHE A 90 10.77 5.30 6.32
C PHE A 90 11.80 5.21 5.19
N ALA A 91 11.86 6.22 4.32
CA ALA A 91 12.85 6.29 3.24
C ALA A 91 14.29 6.42 3.75
N ALA A 92 14.48 7.05 4.92
CA ALA A 92 15.76 7.15 5.61
C ALA A 92 16.15 5.87 6.38
N GLY A 93 15.25 4.89 6.49
CA GLY A 93 15.46 3.67 7.29
C GLY A 93 15.46 3.93 8.80
N GLU A 94 14.86 5.03 9.24
CA GLU A 94 14.66 5.36 10.65
C GLU A 94 13.43 4.62 11.21
N ASP A 95 13.35 4.45 12.54
CA ASP A 95 12.15 3.89 13.17
C ASP A 95 11.04 4.96 13.22
N PRO A 96 9.94 4.81 12.44
CA PRO A 96 8.91 5.82 12.38
C PRO A 96 7.77 5.55 13.37
N SER A 97 7.95 4.62 14.32
CA SER A 97 6.90 4.18 15.27
C SER A 97 6.28 5.32 16.08
N ALA A 98 7.08 6.34 16.44
CA ALA A 98 6.62 7.53 17.16
C ALA A 98 5.65 8.43 16.35
N LEU A 99 5.59 8.23 15.03
CA LEU A 99 4.69 8.96 14.13
C LEU A 99 3.35 8.26 13.95
N SER A 100 3.16 7.04 14.47
CA SER A 100 1.91 6.30 14.34
C SER A 100 0.72 7.02 14.99
N ILE A 101 -0.37 7.15 14.25
CA ILE A 101 -1.67 7.62 14.73
C ILE A 101 -2.60 6.41 14.93
N GLY A 102 -2.64 5.50 13.96
CA GLY A 102 -3.48 4.31 14.02
C GLY A 102 -3.02 3.23 13.04
N TYR A 103 -3.36 1.98 13.38
CA TYR A 103 -3.01 0.82 12.58
C TYR A 103 -4.11 -0.24 12.67
N ALA A 104 -4.44 -0.86 11.54
CA ALA A 104 -5.35 -1.99 11.47
C ALA A 104 -4.76 -3.07 10.55
N SER A 105 -5.00 -4.34 10.89
CA SER A 105 -4.52 -5.46 10.08
C SER A 105 -5.40 -6.69 10.22
N THR A 106 -5.45 -7.50 9.16
CA THR A 106 -6.10 -8.83 9.17
C THR A 106 -5.33 -9.86 10.00
N GLY A 107 -4.10 -9.57 10.45
CA GLY A 107 -3.15 -10.60 10.83
C GLY A 107 -2.71 -11.42 9.61
N PHE A 108 -1.98 -12.52 9.82
CA PHE A 108 -1.63 -13.44 8.75
C PHE A 108 -2.77 -14.46 8.57
N LEU A 109 -3.43 -14.38 7.42
CA LEU A 109 -4.46 -15.32 6.97
C LEU A 109 -3.82 -16.47 6.22
N SER A 110 -4.31 -17.68 6.45
CA SER A 110 -3.91 -18.94 5.83
C SER A 110 -4.93 -19.43 4.81
N ALA A 111 -4.61 -20.51 4.10
CA ALA A 111 -5.48 -21.08 3.06
C ALA A 111 -6.89 -21.51 3.56
N THR A 112 -7.08 -21.69 4.87
CA THR A 112 -8.36 -22.08 5.47
C THR A 112 -9.15 -20.90 6.03
N ASP A 113 -8.56 -19.72 6.07
CA ASP A 113 -9.20 -18.53 6.64
C ASP A 113 -10.15 -17.88 5.64
N VAL A 114 -11.26 -17.35 6.16
CA VAL A 114 -12.20 -16.56 5.36
C VAL A 114 -11.62 -15.16 5.18
N LEU A 115 -11.48 -14.74 3.93
CA LEU A 115 -11.05 -13.39 3.60
C LEU A 115 -12.12 -12.38 4.08
N PRO A 116 -11.78 -11.39 4.92
CA PRO A 116 -12.76 -10.39 5.36
C PRO A 116 -13.18 -9.50 4.20
N GLU A 117 -14.45 -9.11 4.14
CA GLU A 117 -14.97 -8.21 3.09
C GLU A 117 -14.43 -6.77 3.20
N GLU A 118 -14.16 -6.32 4.43
CA GLU A 118 -13.63 -4.98 4.73
C GLU A 118 -12.63 -5.03 5.88
N LEU A 119 -11.54 -4.26 5.75
CA LEU A 119 -10.69 -3.83 6.86
C LEU A 119 -10.86 -2.33 7.03
N SER A 120 -11.06 -1.84 8.26
CA SER A 120 -11.23 -0.41 8.50
C SER A 120 -10.47 0.08 9.74
N LEU A 121 -10.15 1.37 9.73
CA LEU A 121 -9.49 2.09 10.79
C LEU A 121 -10.17 3.44 11.00
N ASP A 122 -10.79 3.61 12.17
CA ASP A 122 -11.23 4.91 12.66
C ASP A 122 -10.09 5.59 13.40
N PHE A 123 -9.88 6.88 13.14
CA PHE A 123 -8.81 7.65 13.78
C PHE A 123 -9.21 9.11 13.96
N ASN A 124 -8.66 9.73 15.01
CA ASN A 124 -8.82 11.16 15.24
C ASN A 124 -7.64 11.90 14.60
N VAL A 125 -7.94 12.81 13.68
CA VAL A 125 -6.93 13.71 13.10
C VAL A 125 -6.75 14.87 14.07
N ALA A 126 -5.49 15.18 14.40
CA ALA A 126 -5.21 16.33 15.25
C ALA A 126 -5.57 17.64 14.53
N PRO A 127 -5.99 18.69 15.26
CA PRO A 127 -6.06 20.05 14.74
C PRO A 127 -4.83 20.40 13.90
N ASP A 128 -5.03 20.98 12.73
CA ASP A 128 -3.99 21.58 11.86
C ASP A 128 -3.18 20.57 11.04
N SER A 129 -3.48 19.27 11.15
CA SER A 129 -2.60 18.23 10.62
C SER A 129 -3.02 17.73 9.24
N SER A 130 -2.06 17.74 8.32
CA SER A 130 -1.98 16.69 7.32
C SER A 130 -1.63 15.37 7.99
N PHE A 131 -1.97 14.25 7.37
CA PHE A 131 -1.55 12.93 7.81
C PHE A 131 -1.07 12.13 6.61
N GLU A 132 -0.18 11.19 6.86
CA GLU A 132 0.29 10.23 5.88
C GLU A 132 -0.42 8.91 6.13
N TRP A 133 -0.84 8.24 5.07
CA TRP A 133 -1.48 6.94 5.19
C TRP A 133 -0.86 5.98 4.19
N TYR A 134 -0.85 4.70 4.52
CA TYR A 134 -0.58 3.67 3.55
C TYR A 134 -1.50 2.46 3.75
N VAL A 135 -1.73 1.76 2.65
CA VAL A 135 -2.30 0.42 2.62
C VAL A 135 -1.25 -0.51 2.06
N SER A 136 -0.99 -1.61 2.77
CA SER A 136 -0.04 -2.63 2.33
C SER A 136 -0.69 -3.99 2.31
N VAL A 137 -0.31 -4.76 1.31
CA VAL A 137 -0.68 -6.14 1.10
C VAL A 137 0.59 -6.93 0.95
N PHE A 138 0.74 -7.94 1.79
CA PHE A 138 1.85 -8.86 1.74
C PHE A 138 1.30 -10.26 1.65
N SER A 139 1.79 -11.04 0.69
CA SER A 139 1.46 -12.44 0.53
C SER A 139 2.76 -13.21 0.34
N THR A 140 2.89 -14.32 1.08
CA THR A 140 3.95 -15.31 0.89
C THR A 140 3.32 -16.68 0.71
N MET A 141 3.97 -17.51 -0.07
CA MET A 141 3.67 -18.92 -0.21
C MET A 141 4.97 -19.70 -0.07
N ASN A 142 4.98 -20.74 0.74
CA ASN A 142 6.13 -21.60 0.91
C ASN A 142 5.75 -23.04 0.59
N PHE A 143 6.50 -23.66 -0.31
CA PHE A 143 6.29 -25.04 -0.73
C PHE A 143 7.44 -25.87 -0.20
N GLU A 144 7.11 -26.97 0.47
CA GLU A 144 8.03 -28.07 0.73
C GLU A 144 7.57 -29.25 -0.09
N GLN A 145 8.39 -29.69 -1.05
CA GLN A 145 8.02 -30.80 -1.92
C GLN A 145 7.96 -32.10 -1.09
N ALA A 146 6.74 -32.57 -0.81
CA ALA A 146 6.47 -33.92 -0.30
C ALA A 146 6.36 -34.92 -1.48
N ASP A 147 6.56 -36.21 -1.21
CA ASP A 147 6.69 -37.26 -2.23
C ASP A 147 5.35 -37.66 -2.89
N ASP A 148 4.21 -37.13 -2.42
CA ASP A 148 2.93 -37.81 -2.59
C ASP A 148 1.79 -36.91 -3.13
N GLU A 149 1.93 -35.57 -3.13
CA GLU A 149 0.78 -34.66 -3.34
C GLU A 149 1.05 -33.46 -4.28
N HIS A 150 -0.01 -33.02 -4.95
CA HIS A 150 -0.04 -31.75 -5.69
C HIS A 150 -0.25 -30.59 -4.71
N ILE A 151 0.82 -29.86 -4.39
CA ILE A 151 0.74 -28.65 -3.56
C ILE A 151 0.51 -27.45 -4.47
N PHE A 152 -0.56 -26.70 -4.22
CA PHE A 152 -0.82 -25.42 -4.88
C PHE A 152 -1.25 -24.37 -3.86
N GLY A 153 -0.88 -23.13 -4.15
CA GLY A 153 -1.38 -21.97 -3.44
C GLY A 153 -1.76 -20.86 -4.40
N ASN A 154 -2.90 -20.24 -4.16
CA ASN A 154 -3.42 -19.17 -4.99
C ASN A 154 -3.96 -18.05 -4.10
N VAL A 155 -3.31 -16.89 -4.18
CA VAL A 155 -3.76 -15.64 -3.61
C VAL A 155 -4.05 -14.74 -4.80
N ASP A 156 -5.26 -14.85 -5.29
CA ASP A 156 -5.75 -13.93 -6.31
C ASP A 156 -6.67 -12.94 -5.61
N LEU A 157 -6.14 -11.77 -5.24
CA LEU A 157 -6.99 -10.64 -4.84
C LEU A 157 -7.69 -10.01 -6.05
N GLY A 158 -7.79 -10.79 -7.13
CA GLY A 158 -8.82 -10.81 -8.14
C GLY A 158 -8.91 -9.50 -8.85
N HIS A 159 -9.65 -8.57 -8.26
CA HIS A 159 -10.25 -7.53 -9.04
C HIS A 159 -10.31 -6.14 -8.42
N THR A 160 -9.95 -5.86 -7.15
CA THR A 160 -9.60 -4.52 -6.61
C THR A 160 -9.55 -4.55 -5.08
N ILE A 161 -8.40 -4.25 -4.45
CA ILE A 161 -8.44 -3.62 -3.12
C ILE A 161 -8.92 -2.19 -3.32
N SER A 162 -10.07 -1.88 -2.75
CA SER A 162 -10.69 -0.56 -2.85
C SER A 162 -10.39 0.23 -1.59
N ILE A 163 -9.74 1.37 -1.72
CA ILE A 163 -9.34 2.19 -0.58
C ILE A 163 -10.30 3.34 -0.47
N ASN A 164 -11.07 3.42 0.60
CA ASN A 164 -12.08 4.45 0.83
C ASN A 164 -11.67 5.36 1.98
N PHE A 165 -11.81 6.67 1.77
CA PHE A 165 -11.62 7.66 2.83
C PHE A 165 -12.91 8.44 3.11
N GLU A 166 -13.24 8.54 4.39
CA GLU A 166 -14.31 9.36 4.93
C GLU A 166 -13.71 10.39 5.89
N SER A 167 -13.85 11.66 5.53
CA SER A 167 -13.42 12.80 6.35
C SER A 167 -14.53 13.20 7.33
N PRO A 168 -14.22 14.00 8.38
CA PRO A 168 -15.23 14.50 9.30
C PRO A 168 -16.33 15.28 8.57
N GLU A 169 -17.52 15.39 9.17
CA GLU A 169 -18.63 16.13 8.58
C GLU A 169 -18.24 17.59 8.22
N ASN A 170 -18.77 18.08 7.10
CA ASN A 170 -18.52 19.44 6.60
C ASN A 170 -17.05 19.77 6.29
N THR A 171 -16.26 18.73 5.99
CA THR A 171 -14.88 18.87 5.54
C THR A 171 -14.70 18.29 4.14
N TYR A 172 -13.62 18.69 3.48
CA TYR A 172 -13.07 18.00 2.33
C TYR A 172 -11.56 17.78 2.54
N PHE A 173 -10.96 16.97 1.68
CA PHE A 173 -9.53 16.67 1.76
C PHE A 173 -8.84 16.93 0.43
N ALA A 174 -7.55 17.22 0.51
CA ALA A 174 -6.65 17.29 -0.63
C ALA A 174 -5.59 16.20 -0.50
N SER A 175 -5.19 15.63 -1.63
CA SER A 175 -4.15 14.61 -1.76
C SER A 175 -2.89 15.27 -2.30
N ALA A 176 -1.73 14.98 -1.70
CA ALA A 176 -0.45 15.53 -2.16
C ALA A 176 -0.08 15.01 -3.55
N SER A 177 -0.39 13.74 -3.85
CA SER A 177 -0.23 13.18 -5.20
C SER A 177 -1.23 13.73 -6.21
N GLY A 178 -2.41 14.18 -5.75
CA GLY A 178 -3.56 14.52 -6.60
C GLY A 178 -4.18 13.30 -7.29
N LEU A 179 -3.75 12.08 -6.97
CA LEU A 179 -4.20 10.84 -7.61
C LEU A 179 -5.35 10.17 -6.85
N PHE A 180 -5.59 10.55 -5.59
CA PHE A 180 -6.66 9.93 -4.81
C PHE A 180 -8.03 10.46 -5.27
N PRO A 181 -8.94 9.60 -5.78
CA PRO A 181 -10.19 10.07 -6.36
C PRO A 181 -11.07 10.78 -5.33
N GLY A 182 -11.70 11.90 -5.69
CA GLY A 182 -12.50 12.69 -4.75
C GLY A 182 -11.70 13.66 -3.87
N SER A 183 -10.37 13.66 -3.97
CA SER A 183 -9.55 14.74 -3.40
C SER A 183 -9.68 16.03 -4.23
N VAL A 184 -9.57 17.17 -3.56
CA VAL A 184 -9.41 18.47 -4.24
C VAL A 184 -7.95 18.58 -4.68
N ALA A 185 -7.72 18.99 -5.93
CA ALA A 185 -6.36 19.23 -6.42
C ALA A 185 -5.67 20.27 -5.55
N MET A 186 -4.53 19.92 -4.96
CA MET A 186 -3.68 20.92 -4.33
C MET A 186 -3.16 21.87 -5.41
N ALA A 187 -3.08 23.17 -5.09
CA ALA A 187 -2.36 24.09 -5.95
C ALA A 187 -0.96 23.50 -6.20
N PRO A 188 -0.47 23.46 -7.45
CA PRO A 188 0.81 22.83 -7.76
C PRO A 188 1.87 23.41 -6.83
N VAL A 189 2.50 22.53 -6.04
CA VAL A 189 3.63 22.92 -5.21
C VAL A 189 4.69 23.47 -6.17
N PRO A 190 5.16 24.71 -5.99
CA PRO A 190 6.23 25.24 -6.83
C PRO A 190 7.37 24.23 -6.84
N LEU A 191 7.69 23.70 -8.02
CA LEU A 191 8.77 22.73 -8.15
C LEU A 191 10.01 23.32 -7.46
N PRO A 192 10.65 22.59 -6.53
CA PRO A 192 11.79 23.15 -5.85
C PRO A 192 12.85 23.54 -6.90
N PRO A 193 13.56 24.67 -6.72
CA PRO A 193 14.54 25.15 -7.70
C PRO A 193 15.57 24.09 -8.14
N SER A 194 15.76 23.05 -7.33
CA SER A 194 16.56 21.87 -7.63
C SER A 194 16.14 21.13 -8.91
N PHE A 195 14.85 21.02 -9.24
CA PHE A 195 14.41 20.41 -10.51
C PHE A 195 14.76 21.28 -11.71
N LEU A 196 14.70 22.59 -11.53
CA LEU A 196 15.11 23.56 -12.55
C LEU A 196 16.63 23.47 -12.77
N MET A 197 17.40 23.31 -11.70
CA MET A 197 18.85 23.07 -11.75
C MET A 197 19.19 21.70 -12.38
N LEU A 198 18.42 20.65 -12.10
CA LEU A 198 18.57 19.33 -12.73
C LEU A 198 18.29 19.42 -14.24
N GLY A 199 17.23 20.13 -14.64
CA GLY A 199 16.91 20.38 -16.05
C GLY A 199 18.01 21.15 -16.78
N LEU A 200 18.57 22.19 -16.15
CA LEU A 200 19.71 22.94 -16.68
C LEU A 200 20.98 22.08 -16.76
N GLY A 201 21.22 21.23 -15.76
CA GLY A 201 22.31 20.27 -15.75
C GLY A 201 22.22 19.28 -16.90
N LEU A 202 21.06 18.66 -17.12
CA LEU A 202 20.81 17.74 -18.23
C LEU A 202 20.93 18.44 -19.60
N ALA A 203 20.41 19.66 -19.74
CA ALA A 203 20.56 20.44 -20.97
C ALA A 203 22.02 20.76 -21.27
N SER A 204 22.84 21.05 -20.24
CA SER A 204 24.27 21.29 -20.40
C SER A 204 25.03 20.04 -20.88
N LEU A 205 24.66 18.86 -20.39
CA LEU A 205 25.27 17.59 -20.81
C LEU A 205 24.98 17.26 -22.29
N VAL A 206 23.76 17.50 -22.76
CA VAL A 206 23.39 17.33 -24.18
C VAL A 206 24.08 18.38 -25.07
N GLY A 207 24.26 19.60 -24.58
CA GLY A 207 25.00 20.65 -25.29
C GLY A 207 26.48 20.31 -25.45
N ILE A 208 27.10 19.71 -24.43
CA ILE A 208 28.52 19.30 -24.46
C ILE A 208 28.72 18.09 -25.37
N SER A 209 27.82 17.10 -25.35
CA SER A 209 27.95 15.89 -26.18
C SER A 209 27.87 16.19 -27.68
N ARG A 210 27.06 17.18 -28.10
CA ARG A 210 26.94 17.60 -29.52
C ARG A 210 28.16 18.35 -30.08
N ARG A 211 29.06 18.86 -29.24
CA ARG A 211 30.31 19.52 -29.71
C ARG A 211 31.46 18.55 -29.95
N ARG A 212 31.31 17.27 -29.58
CA ARG A 212 32.33 16.23 -29.73
C ARG A 212 32.05 15.25 -30.88
N SER A 213 30.97 15.46 -31.62
CA SER A 213 30.63 14.78 -32.86
C SER A 213 30.95 15.66 -34.06
#